data_AF-F6D880-F1
#
_entry.id   AF-F6D880-F1
#
_cell.length_a   1.000
_cell.length_b   1.000
_cell.length_c   1.000
_cell.angle_alpha   90.00
_cell.angle_beta   90.00
_cell.angle_gamma   90.00
#
_symmetry.space_group_name_H-M   'P 1'
#
loop_
_entity.id
_entity.type
_entity.pdbx_description
1 polymer ?
#
loop_
_entity_poly.entity_id
_entity_poly.type
_entity_poly.pdbx_seq_one_letter_code
_entity_poly.pdbx_strand_id
1 'polypeptide(L)' 'MTEIKIEVKGETCPVPLIETRKALNKAEKGDIIEIIGTHPASKKEIPMAVEALGMELVDVKEEDGVWRIKIRK' A
#
# COMPACT_ATOMS: atom_id res chain seq x y z
N MET A 1 -0.35 12.62 13.17
CA MET A 1 -0.96 11.76 12.16
C MET A 1 -0.43 12.23 10.83
N THR A 2 0.46 11.43 10.25
CA THR A 2 1.08 11.71 8.96
C THR A 2 0.44 10.80 7.93
N GLU A 3 0.05 11.37 6.79
CA GLU A 3 -0.38 10.59 5.63
C GLU A 3 0.81 10.38 4.70
N ILE A 4 1.19 9.13 4.49
CA ILE A 4 2.28 8.74 3.60
C ILE A 4 1.67 8.22 2.31
N LYS A 5 1.88 8.95 1.21
CA LYS A 5 1.37 8.54 -0.10
C LYS A 5 2.48 7.95 -0.94
N ILE A 6 2.23 6.79 -1.53
CA ILE A 6 3.17 6.08 -2.39
C ILE A 6 2.50 5.83 -3.74
N GLU A 7 3.11 6.33 -4.81
CA GLU A 7 2.65 6.05 -6.17
C GLU A 7 3.60 5.05 -6.82
N VAL A 8 3.04 3.89 -7.19
CA VAL A 8 3.74 2.75 -7.79
C VAL A 8 3.13 2.42 -9.15
N LYS A 9 2.58 3.44 -9.82
CA LYS A 9 1.96 3.32 -11.14
C LYS A 9 3.03 2.96 -12.18
N GLY A 10 2.79 1.88 -12.93
CA GLY A 10 3.76 1.38 -13.92
C GLY A 10 4.90 0.54 -13.34
N GLU A 11 4.99 0.41 -12.02
CA GLU A 11 5.97 -0.47 -11.40
C GLU A 11 5.43 -1.90 -11.28
N THR A 12 6.30 -2.87 -11.60
CA THR A 12 5.95 -4.29 -11.57
C THR A 12 6.54 -4.92 -10.31
N CYS A 13 5.96 -6.03 -9.85
CA CYS A 13 6.48 -6.77 -8.71
C CYS A 13 7.98 -7.08 -8.90
N PRO A 14 8.85 -6.83 -7.90
CA PRO A 14 8.56 -6.61 -6.47
C PRO A 14 8.57 -5.16 -5.99
N VAL A 15 8.70 -4.16 -6.87
CA VAL A 15 8.92 -2.76 -6.42
C VAL A 15 7.77 -2.20 -5.56
N PRO A 16 6.48 -2.41 -5.91
CA PRO A 16 5.36 -1.93 -5.10
C PRO A 16 5.38 -2.46 -3.66
N LEU A 17 5.76 -3.72 -3.50
CA LEU A 17 5.87 -4.38 -2.20
C LEU A 17 7.00 -3.77 -1.36
N ILE A 18 8.15 -3.52 -1.99
CA ILE A 18 9.33 -2.97 -1.33
C ILE A 18 9.06 -1.53 -0.86
N GLU A 19 8.50 -0.69 -1.72
CA GLU A 19 8.18 0.70 -1.36
C GLU A 19 7.11 0.76 -0.26
N THR A 20 6.07 -0.07 -0.37
CA THR A 20 5.08 -0.25 0.69
C THR A 20 5.78 -0.61 2.00
N ARG A 21 6.64 -1.62 2.02
CA ARG A 21 7.36 -2.06 3.23
C ARG A 21 8.30 -1.01 3.79
N LYS A 22 8.96 -0.21 2.95
CA LYS A 22 9.79 0.92 3.39
C LYS A 22 8.96 2.02 4.04
N ALA A 23 7.83 2.39 3.44
CA ALA A 23 6.93 3.39 4.00
C ALA A 23 6.32 2.90 5.32
N LEU A 24 5.87 1.65 5.38
CA LEU A 24 5.38 1.02 6.60
C LEU A 24 6.46 1.01 7.69
N ASN A 25 7.72 0.75 7.36
CA ASN A 25 8.82 0.82 8.33
C ASN A 25 9.05 2.25 8.85
N LYS A 26 8.93 3.27 7.99
CA LYS A 26 9.10 4.68 8.36
C LYS A 26 7.89 5.27 9.09
N ALA A 27 6.70 4.72 8.88
CA ALA A 27 5.48 5.17 9.51
C ALA A 27 5.49 4.91 11.02
N GLU A 28 4.82 5.76 11.78
CA GLU A 28 4.59 5.55 13.22
C GLU A 28 3.20 4.97 13.47
N LYS A 29 2.97 4.49 14.70
CA LYS A 29 1.69 3.89 15.09
C LYS A 29 0.59 4.95 15.01
N GLY A 30 -0.43 4.70 14.18
CA GLY A 30 -1.52 5.63 13.89
C GLY A 30 -1.35 6.44 12.60
N ASP A 31 -0.24 6.28 11.86
CA ASP A 31 -0.10 6.87 10.53
C ASP A 31 -0.88 6.09 9.48
N ILE A 32 -1.28 6.80 8.41
CA ILE A 32 -2.04 6.25 7.30
C ILE A 32 -1.16 6.27 6.06
N ILE A 33 -1.07 5.12 5.40
CA ILE A 33 -0.27 4.92 4.20
C ILE A 33 -1.23 4.63 3.05
N GLU A 34 -1.24 5.51 2.06
CA GLU A 34 -2.06 5.38 0.85
C GLU A 34 -1.16 4.99 -0.33
N ILE A 35 -1.41 3.82 -0.90
CA ILE A 35 -0.64 3.28 -2.02
C ILE A 35 -1.52 3.30 -3.25
N ILE A 36 -1.01 3.88 -4.33
CA ILE A 36 -1.72 4.02 -5.59
C ILE A 36 -0.93 3.30 -6.67
N GLY A 37 -1.57 2.34 -7.33
CA GLY A 37 -0.95 1.61 -8.42
C GLY A 37 -1.96 1.17 -9.47
N THR A 38 -1.44 0.68 -10.58
CA THR A 38 -2.24 0.19 -11.72
C THR A 38 -2.03 -1.30 -11.97
N HIS A 39 -1.08 -1.93 -11.29
CA HIS A 39 -0.72 -3.31 -11.55
C HIS A 39 -1.63 -4.28 -10.78
N PRO A 40 -2.37 -5.19 -11.46
CA PRO A 40 -3.37 -6.05 -10.81
C PRO A 40 -2.77 -7.08 -9.85
N ALA A 41 -1.52 -7.52 -10.05
CA ALA A 41 -0.88 -8.45 -9.11
C ALA A 41 -0.60 -7.77 -7.76
N SER A 42 -0.05 -6.55 -7.79
CA SER A 42 0.26 -5.74 -6.60
C SER A 42 -0.98 -5.44 -5.75
N LYS A 43 -2.15 -5.30 -6.39
CA LYS A 43 -3.44 -5.12 -5.69
C LYS A 43 -3.72 -6.25 -4.70
N LYS A 44 -3.33 -7.49 -5.01
CA LYS A 44 -3.51 -8.65 -4.13
C LYS A 44 -2.33 -8.85 -3.18
N GLU A 45 -1.11 -8.60 -3.64
CA GLU A 45 0.09 -8.82 -2.82
C GLU A 45 0.22 -7.80 -1.68
N ILE A 46 -0.17 -6.54 -1.88
CA ILE A 46 -0.07 -5.50 -0.85
C ILE A 46 -0.94 -5.82 0.37
N PRO A 47 -2.25 -6.11 0.25
CA PRO A 47 -3.09 -6.52 1.37
C PRO A 47 -2.52 -7.71 2.12
N MET A 48 -2.09 -8.75 1.38
CA MET A 48 -1.50 -9.94 1.98
C MET A 48 -0.23 -9.61 2.77
N ALA A 49 0.63 -8.73 2.25
CA ALA A 49 1.84 -8.30 2.95
C ALA A 49 1.51 -7.46 4.19
N VAL A 50 0.50 -6.60 4.12
CA VAL A 50 0.03 -5.77 5.23
C VAL A 50 -0.53 -6.65 6.36
N GLU A 51 -1.38 -7.62 6.02
CA GLU A 51 -1.92 -8.59 6.96
C GLU A 51 -0.81 -9.45 7.57
N ALA A 52 0.15 -9.93 6.76
CA ALA A 52 1.28 -10.72 7.24
C ALA A 52 2.22 -9.92 8.16
N LEU A 53 2.27 -8.59 8.00
CA LEU A 53 3.01 -7.68 8.88
C LEU A 53 2.19 -7.25 10.11
N GLY A 54 0.93 -7.69 10.23
CA GLY A 54 0.06 -7.41 11.38
C GLY A 54 -0.49 -5.99 11.41
N MET A 55 -0.62 -5.34 10.25
CA MET A 55 -1.16 -3.98 10.14
C MET A 55 -2.63 -3.99 9.73
N GLU A 56 -3.28 -2.85 9.95
CA GLU A 56 -4.71 -2.70 9.69
C GLU A 56 -4.93 -2.16 8.28
N LEU A 57 -5.63 -2.92 7.45
CA LEU A 57 -6.02 -2.44 6.15
C LEU A 57 -7.31 -1.61 6.29
N VAL A 58 -7.23 -0.33 5.96
CA VAL A 58 -8.30 0.64 6.17
C VAL A 58 -9.30 0.62 5.02
N ASP A 59 -8.81 0.65 3.79
CA ASP A 59 -9.66 0.78 2.60
C ASP A 59 -8.93 0.26 1.36
N VAL A 60 -9.65 -0.40 0.44
CA VAL A 60 -9.16 -0.71 -0.90
C VAL A 60 -10.19 -0.24 -1.91
N LYS A 61 -9.80 0.70 -2.77
CA LYS A 61 -10.61 1.16 -3.89
C LYS A 61 -9.94 0.85 -5.20
N GLU A 62 -10.74 0.65 -6.22
CA GLU A 62 -10.29 0.53 -7.61
C GLU A 62 -11.22 1.36 -8.47
N GLU A 63 -10.65 2.21 -9.31
CA GLU A 63 -11.35 3.12 -10.19
C GLU A 63 -10.55 3.25 -11.49
N ASP A 64 -11.19 3.02 -12.65
CA ASP A 64 -10.58 3.14 -13.98
C ASP A 64 -9.23 2.40 -14.15
N GLY A 65 -9.08 1.21 -13.54
CA GLY A 65 -7.84 0.42 -13.61
C GLY A 65 -6.72 0.93 -12.71
N VAL A 66 -6.99 1.92 -11.86
CA VAL A 66 -6.11 2.39 -10.80
C VAL A 66 -6.67 1.96 -9.46
N TRP A 67 -5.90 1.20 -8.68
CA TRP A 67 -6.25 0.85 -7.32
C TRP A 67 -5.56 1.77 -6.31
N ARG A 68 -6.23 2.01 -5.20
CA ARG A 68 -5.78 2.79 -4.05
C ARG A 68 -6.00 1.96 -2.79
N ILE A 69 -4.94 1.67 -2.07
CA ILE A 69 -4.96 0.90 -0.82
C ILE A 69 -4.54 1.81 0.31
N LYS A 70 -5.41 1.97 1.31
CA LYS A 70 -5.11 2.68 2.56
C LYS A 70 -4.83 1.66 3.66
N ILE A 71 -3.71 1.85 4.34
CA ILE A 71 -3.24 1.01 5.44
C ILE A 71 -2.98 1.91 6.63
N ARG A 72 -3.28 1.42 7.82
CA ARG A 72 -2.96 2.07 9.07
C ARG A 72 -1.98 1.20 9.84
N LYS A 73 -0.91 1.82 10.31
CA LYS A 73 0.06 1.18 11.18
C LYS A 73 -0.34 1.25 12.66
#